data_AF-A0A8C5U615-F1
#
_entry.id   AF-A0A8C5U615-F1
#
_cell.length_a   1.000
_cell.length_b   1.000
_cell.length_c   1.000
_cell.angle_alpha   90.00
_cell.angle_beta   90.00
_cell.angle_gamma   90.00
#
_symmetry.space_group_name_H-M   'P 1'
#
loop_
_entity.id
_entity.type
_entity.pdbx_description
1 polymer ?
#
loop_
_entity_poly.entity_id
_entity_poly.type
_entity_poly.pdbx_seq_one_letter_code
_entity_poly.pdbx_strand_id
1 'polypeptide(L)' 'MITPAFELTQDPNFLTIKIRVPYARASEFDIYFEGEDFKFYAKPYFLRQIDTSWKNCRGWQRKSNL' A
#
# COMPACT_ATOMS: atom_id res chain seq x y z
N MET A 1 -18.94 -1.66 -5.46
CA MET A 1 -17.63 -1.76 -4.77
C MET A 1 -17.77 -1.07 -3.42
N ILE A 2 -17.34 -1.71 -2.34
CA ILE A 2 -17.35 -1.12 -0.99
C ILE A 2 -15.90 -0.76 -0.67
N THR A 3 -15.65 0.43 -0.12
CA THR A 3 -14.30 0.81 0.31
C THR A 3 -14.06 0.24 1.69
N PRO A 4 -13.05 -0.63 1.90
CA PRO A 4 -12.74 -1.12 3.22
C PRO A 4 -12.06 -0.02 4.04
N ALA A 5 -12.28 -0.01 5.35
CA ALA A 5 -11.46 0.82 6.23
C ALA A 5 -10.05 0.20 6.28
N PHE A 6 -9.01 1.00 6.07
CA PHE A 6 -7.63 0.55 6.17
C PHE A 6 -6.79 1.57 6.94
N GLU A 7 -5.75 1.06 7.60
CA GLU A 7 -4.80 1.84 8.38
C GLU A 7 -3.39 1.50 7.87
N LEU A 8 -2.59 2.53 7.59
CA LEU A 8 -1.20 2.40 7.18
C LEU A 8 -0.32 2.84 8.34
N THR A 9 0.64 2.00 8.72
CA THR A 9 1.64 2.31 9.72
C THR A 9 3.00 1.97 9.16
N GLN A 10 3.92 2.92 9.17
CA GLN A 10 5.27 2.75 8.64
C GLN A 10 6.27 2.84 9.78
N ASP A 11 7.07 1.79 9.90
CA ASP A 11 8.27 1.73 10.71
C ASP A 11 9.50 1.91 9.80
N PRO A 12 10.69 2.26 10.34
CA PRO A 12 11.90 2.47 9.54
C PRO A 12 12.29 1.29 8.63
N ASN A 13 11.87 0.08 9.02
CA ASN A 13 12.21 -1.15 8.32
C ASN A 13 11.02 -1.81 7.61
N PHE A 14 9.78 -1.46 7.96
CA PHE A 14 8.58 -2.18 7.51
C PHE A 14 7.40 -1.23 7.26
N LEU A 15 6.62 -1.53 6.22
CA LEU A 15 5.32 -0.92 5.99
C LEU A 15 4.24 -1.93 6.39
N THR A 16 3.47 -1.60 7.42
CA THR A 16 2.35 -2.42 7.91
C THR A 16 1.03 -1.86 7.39
N ILE A 17 0.27 -2.69 6.66
CA ILE A 17 -1.04 -2.35 6.11
C ILE A 17 -2.10 -3.17 6.85
N LYS A 18 -2.96 -2.53 7.64
CA LYS A 18 -4.10 -3.16 8.32
C LYS A 18 -5.37 -2.88 7.53
N ILE A 19 -5.93 -3.91 6.89
CA ILE A 19 -7.17 -3.78 6.09
C ILE A 19 -8.31 -4.46 6.84
N ARG A 20 -9.37 -3.71 7.18
CA ARG A 20 -10.56 -4.25 7.82
C ARG A 20 -11.57 -4.67 6.76
N VAL A 21 -11.75 -5.97 6.61
CA VAL A 21 -12.67 -6.59 5.64
C VAL A 21 -13.65 -7.55 6.32
N PRO A 22 -14.62 -7.03 7.10
CA PRO A 22 -15.53 -7.88 7.90
C PRO A 22 -16.40 -8.83 7.07
N TYR A 23 -16.60 -8.51 5.78
CA TYR A 23 -17.42 -9.29 4.86
C TYR A 23 -16.60 -10.03 3.79
N ALA A 24 -15.26 -9.99 3.84
CA ALA A 24 -14.43 -10.77 2.93
C ALA A 24 -14.15 -12.15 3.52
N ARG A 25 -14.14 -13.17 2.67
CA ARG A 25 -13.69 -14.50 3.07
C ARG A 25 -12.17 -14.55 3.04
N ALA A 26 -11.56 -15.04 4.12
CA ALA A 26 -10.11 -15.25 4.19
C ALA A 26 -9.59 -16.31 3.21
N SER A 27 -10.46 -17.04 2.49
CA SER A 27 -10.05 -17.99 1.44
C SER A 27 -9.96 -17.36 0.04
N GLU A 28 -10.46 -16.13 -0.13
CA GLU A 28 -10.52 -15.44 -1.43
C GLU A 28 -9.82 -14.07 -1.34
N PHE A 29 -8.58 -14.04 -0.87
CA PHE A 29 -7.73 -12.85 -0.94
C PHE A 29 -6.47 -13.12 -1.74
N ASP A 30 -6.14 -12.19 -2.64
CA ASP A 30 -4.90 -12.21 -3.42
C ASP A 30 -4.10 -10.93 -3.12
N ILE A 31 -2.83 -11.12 -2.78
CA ILE A 31 -1.89 -10.04 -2.48
C ILE A 31 -0.78 -10.08 -3.52
N TYR A 32 -0.62 -8.99 -4.27
CA TYR A 32 0.47 -8.81 -5.21
C TYR A 32 1.36 -7.66 -4.75
N PHE A 33 2.66 -7.93 -4.70
CA PHE A 33 3.70 -6.95 -4.40
C PHE A 33 4.67 -6.89 -5.59
N GLU A 34 4.77 -5.73 -6.22
CA GLU A 34 5.69 -5.49 -7.33
C GLU A 34 6.45 -4.18 -7.10
N GLY A 35 7.58 -4.27 -6.42
CA GLY A 35 8.39 -3.11 -6.05
C GLY A 35 7.65 -2.14 -5.13
N GLU A 36 7.18 -1.03 -5.70
CA GLU A 36 6.45 0.06 -5.01
C GLU A 36 4.92 -0.06 -5.16
N ASP A 37 4.46 -0.99 -5.99
CA ASP A 37 3.03 -1.27 -6.19
C ASP A 37 2.57 -2.39 -5.26
N PHE A 38 1.61 -2.08 -4.40
CA PHE A 38 0.87 -3.04 -3.58
C PHE A 38 -0.57 -3.14 -4.11
N LYS A 39 -1.01 -4.36 -4.45
CA LYS A 39 -2.38 -4.64 -4.87
C LYS A 39 -2.99 -5.70 -3.96
N PHE A 40 -4.14 -5.38 -3.39
CA PHE A 40 -4.94 -6.25 -2.57
C PHE A 40 -6.31 -6.46 -3.23
N TYR A 41 -6.61 -7.71 -3.54
CA TYR A 41 -7.88 -8.14 -4.11
C TYR A 41 -8.58 -9.05 -3.10
N ALA A 42 -9.80 -8.69 -2.68
CA ALA A 42 -10.62 -9.57 -1.86
C ALA A 42 -12.08 -9.24 -2.11
N LYS A 43 -12.83 -10.07 -2.87
CA LYS A 43 -14.21 -9.72 -3.27
C LYS A 43 -15.08 -9.38 -2.05
N PRO A 44 -15.82 -8.25 -2.06
CA PRO A 44 -16.03 -7.24 -3.11
C PRO A 44 -15.09 -6.01 -3.06
N TYR A 45 -14.01 -6.08 -2.28
CA TYR A 45 -13.01 -5.04 -2.02
C TYR A 45 -11.82 -5.12 -3.00
N PHE A 46 -11.36 -3.97 -3.45
CA PHE A 46 -10.13 -3.83 -4.22
C PHE A 46 -9.36 -2.61 -3.71
N LEU A 47 -8.09 -2.79 -3.38
CA LEU A 47 -7.20 -1.72 -2.94
C LEU A 47 -5.91 -1.80 -3.75
N ARG A 48 -5.50 -0.67 -4.33
CA ARG A 48 -4.20 -0.49 -4.96
C ARG A 48 -3.52 0.70 -4.32
N GLN A 49 -2.34 0.48 -3.76
CA GLN A 49 -1.50 1.52 -3.18
C GLN A 49 -0.19 1.58 -3.97
N ILE A 50 0.21 2.79 -4.35
CA ILE A 50 1.54 3.07 -4.94
C ILE A 50 2.26 3.90 -3.89
N ASP A 51 3.25 3.32 -3.21
CA ASP A 51 4.08 4.09 -2.29
C ASP A 51 5.21 4.78 -3.08
N THR A 52 5.00 6.07 -3.37
CA THR A 52 6.01 6.91 -4.03
C THR A 52 6.99 7.57 -3.06
N SER A 53 6.84 7.35 -1.74
CA SER A 53 7.69 7.96 -0.71
C SER A 53 9.15 7.55 -0.86
N TRP A 54 9.42 6.30 -1.28
CA TRP A 54 10.78 5.82 -1.54
C TRP A 54 11.48 6.54 -2.71
N LYS A 55 10.75 6.96 -3.76
CA LYS A 55 11.33 7.75 -4.86
C LYS A 55 11.58 9.21 -4.49
N ASN A 56 10.83 9.77 -3.55
CA ASN A 56 10.99 11.17 -3.16
C ASN A 56 12.29 11.42 -2.38
N CYS A 57 12.87 10.39 -1.75
CA CYS A 57 14.20 10.48 -1.12
C CYS A 57 15.37 10.57 -2.13
N ARG A 58 15.18 10.20 -3.41
CA ARG A 58 16.20 10.40 -4.47
C ARG A 58 15.97 11.65 -5.32
N GLY A 59 14.84 12.33 -5.16
CA GLY A 59 14.52 13.60 -5.83
C GLY A 59 15.00 14.85 -5.09
N TRP A 60 15.38 14.72 -3.81
CA TRP A 60 15.70 15.85 -2.92
C TRP A 60 17.20 16.04 -2.65
N GLN A 61 18.09 15.52 -3.50
CA GLN A 61 19.54 15.77 -3.41
C GLN A 61 20.12 16.45 -4.66
N ARG A 62 19.27 16.93 -5.58
CA ARG A 62 19.66 17.69 -6.79
C ARG A 62 18.96 19.06 -6.94
N LYS A 63 18.63 19.72 -5.83
CA LYS A 63 18.23 21.15 -5.82
C LYS A 63 18.82 21.91 -4.62
N SER A 64 20.10 21.67 -4.32
CA SER A 64 20.89 22.52 -3.43
C SER A 64 22.26 22.79 -4.06
N ASN A 65 22.25 23.23 -5.31
CA ASN A 65 23.34 23.97 -5.94
C ASN A 65 22.82 24.56 -7.25
N LEU A 66 22.14 25.70 -7.12
CA LEU A 66 22.11 26.85 -8.02
C LEU A 66 21.33 27.96 -7.33
#